data_AF-A0A7C7JAJ8-F1
#
_entry.id   AF-A0A7C7JAJ8-F1
#
_cell.length_a   1.000
_cell.length_b   1.000
_cell.length_c   1.000
_cell.angle_alpha   90.00
_cell.angle_beta   90.00
_cell.angle_gamma   90.00
#
_symmetry.space_group_name_H-M   'P 1'
#
loop_
_entity.id
_entity.type
_entity.pdbx_description
1 polymer ?
#
loop_
_entity_poly.entity_id
_entity_poly.type
_entity_poly.pdbx_seq_one_letter_code
_entity_poly.pdbx_strand_id
1 'polypeptide(L)' 'MFDWKKPTVQLLGRWQPWHDGHQELFKRALKKTGQVIIQVRDV' A
#
# COMPACT_ATOMS: atom_id res chain seq x y z
N MET A 1 0.69 -10.35 -12.69
CA MET A 1 2.09 -9.85 -12.66
C MET A 1 2.05 -8.34 -12.50
N PHE A 2 2.97 -7.75 -11.74
CA PHE A 2 3.04 -6.29 -11.52
C PHE A 2 3.52 -5.58 -12.80
N ASP A 3 2.90 -4.45 -13.16
CA ASP A 3 3.24 -3.68 -14.36
C ASP A 3 3.81 -2.30 -13.98
N TRP A 4 5.09 -2.09 -14.22
CA TRP A 4 5.79 -0.85 -13.87
C TRP A 4 5.31 0.40 -14.61
N LYS A 5 4.52 0.25 -15.69
CA LYS A 5 3.96 1.37 -16.45
C LYS A 5 2.54 1.73 -16.03
N LYS A 6 1.86 0.87 -15.26
CA LYS A 6 0.50 1.15 -14.80
C LYS A 6 0.48 2.11 -13.62
N PRO A 7 -0.58 2.95 -13.51
CA PRO A 7 -0.81 3.74 -12.32
C PRO A 7 -0.69 2.88 -11.05
N THR A 8 0.08 3.36 -10.08
CA THR A 8 0.38 2.61 -8.85
C THR A 8 0.24 3.54 -7.66
N VAL A 9 -0.49 3.12 -6.63
CA VAL A 9 -0.43 3.81 -5.34
C VAL A 9 0.84 3.38 -4.59
N GLN A 10 1.61 4.34 -4.09
CA GLN A 10 2.76 4.10 -3.23
C GLN A 10 2.43 4.53 -1.79
N LEU A 11 2.59 3.61 -0.83
CA LEU A 11 2.39 3.86 0.59
C LEU A 11 3.71 3.63 1.33
N LEU A 12 4.19 4.60 2.10
CA LEU A 12 5.36 4.48 2.97
C LEU A 12 4.93 4.69 4.41
N GLY A 13 5.25 3.73 5.28
CA GLY A 13 4.86 3.79 6.68
C GLY A 13 5.68 2.88 7.57
N ARG A 14 5.59 3.11 8.89
CA ARG A 14 6.11 2.20 9.91
C ARG A 14 5.18 1.02 10.15
N TRP A 15 3.88 1.23 9.93
CA TRP A 15 2.81 0.23 10.08
C TRP A 15 2.74 -0.44 11.47
N GLN A 16 3.31 0.20 12.49
CA GLN A 16 3.42 -0.31 13.85
C GLN A 16 2.94 0.75 14.86
N PRO A 17 2.09 0.38 15.86
CA PRO A 17 1.42 -0.92 15.97
C PRO A 17 0.43 -1.13 14.83
N TRP A 18 0.31 -2.36 14.36
CA TRP A 18 -0.67 -2.71 13.34
C TRP A 18 -2.11 -2.58 13.86
N HIS A 19 -3.03 -2.15 13.00
CA HIS A 19 -4.47 -2.12 13.28
C HIS A 19 -5.28 -2.22 11.96
N ASP A 20 -6.58 -2.49 12.06
CA ASP A 20 -7.46 -2.75 10.91
C ASP A 20 -7.50 -1.61 9.88
N GLY A 21 -7.38 -0.36 10.35
CA GLY A 21 -7.26 0.81 9.47
C GLY A 21 -6.13 0.72 8.43
N HIS A 22 -5.00 0.07 8.73
CA HIS A 22 -3.93 -0.15 7.76
C HIS A 22 -4.37 -1.11 6.65
N GLN A 23 -5.05 -2.19 7.01
CA GLN A 23 -5.57 -3.15 6.04
C GLN A 23 -6.63 -2.51 5.13
N GLU A 24 -7.54 -1.71 5.70
CA GLU A 24 -8.56 -1.00 4.94
C GLU A 24 -7.94 0.03 3.99
N LEU A 25 -6.89 0.72 4.42
CA LEU A 25 -6.10 1.59 3.54
C LEU A 25 -5.51 0.82 2.36
N PHE A 26 -4.92 -0.36 2.59
CA PHE A 26 -4.31 -1.18 1.54
C PHE A 26 -5.35 -1.70 0.53
N LYS A 27 -6.50 -2.17 1.02
CA LYS A 27 -7.63 -2.59 0.17
C LYS A 27 -8.12 -1.44 -0.72
N ARG A 28 -8.26 -0.23 -0.16
CA ARG A 28 -8.66 0.97 -0.92
C ARG A 28 -7.61 1.35 -1.98
N ALA A 29 -6.33 1.31 -1.62
CA ALA A 29 -5.23 1.59 -2.55
C ALA A 29 -5.20 0.61 -3.73
N LEU A 30 -5.35 -0.69 -3.44
CA LEU A 30 -5.45 -1.75 -4.45
C LEU A 30 -6.68 -1.54 -5.35
N LYS A 31 -7.86 -1.26 -4.78
CA LYS A 31 -9.09 -1.00 -5.56
C LYS A 31 -8.96 0.21 -6.48
N LYS A 32 -8.20 1.24 -6.09
CA LYS A 32 -8.05 2.47 -6.87
C LYS A 32 -7.28 2.29 -8.18
N THR A 33 -6.26 1.43 -8.18
CA THR A 33 -5.28 1.36 -9.29
C THR A 33 -5.03 -0.06 -9.81
N GLY A 34 -5.56 -1.08 -9.13
CA GLY A 34 -5.27 -2.48 -9.43
C GLY A 34 -3.89 -2.95 -8.96
N GLN A 35 -3.02 -2.05 -8.50
CA GLN A 35 -1.70 -2.37 -7.96
C GLN A 35 -1.22 -1.34 -6.93
N VAL A 36 -0.55 -1.81 -5.88
CA VAL A 36 -0.03 -0.96 -4.80
C VAL A 36 1.39 -1.40 -4.44
N ILE A 37 2.25 -0.41 -4.14
CA ILE A 37 3.56 -0.63 -3.51
C ILE A 37 3.43 -0.19 -2.06
N ILE A 38 3.74 -1.10 -1.12
CA ILE A 38 3.72 -0.84 0.32
C ILE A 38 5.15 -0.96 0.83
N GLN A 39 5.72 0.15 1.25
CA GLN A 39 7.06 0.24 1.81
C GLN A 39 6.97 0.35 3.32
N VAL A 40 7.74 -0.52 3.98
CA VAL A 40 7.92 -0.52 5.42
C VAL A 40 9.22 0.21 5.72
N ARG A 41 9.17 1.23 6.55
CA ARG A 41 10.38 1.86 7.09
C ARG A 41 10.47 1.64 8.58
N ASP A 42 11.67 1.36 9.04
CA ASP A 42 12.02 1.43 10.45
C ASP A 42 12.48 2.85 10.81
N VAL A 43 12.52 3.20 12.11
CA VAL A 43 13.15 4.44 12.60
C VAL A 43 14.20 4.13 13.66
#